data_AF-A0A9D9LCG0-F1
#
_entry.id   AF-A0A9D9LCG0-F1
#
_cell.length_a   1.000
_cell.length_b   1.000
_cell.length_c   1.000
_cell.angle_alpha   90.00
_cell.angle_beta   90.00
_cell.angle_gamma   90.00
#
_symmetry.space_group_name_H-M   'P 1'
#
loop_
_entity.id
_entity.type
_entity.pdbx_description
1 polymer ?
#
loop_
_entity_poly.entity_id
_entity_poly.type
_entity_poly.pdbx_seq_one_letter_code
_entity_poly.pdbx_strand_id
1 'polypeptide(L)'
;MDGITGCYSPGDRDLMQKIFLATGAVQHRGKASAGVAVGGRKGIHIHKGIGAIADVVEEETLRIFQDLEPVAAIGNVGYTKNKIPEKRNAEPILVKPKSDSRYTLVLTMNGRILEDAELQAELEDAYTFDTV
;
A
#
# COMPACT_ATOMS: atom_id res chain seq x y z
N MET A 1 -4.47 -14.43 5.53
CA MET A 1 -4.86 -13.19 6.24
C MET A 1 -3.81 -12.17 5.90
N ASP A 2 -4.13 -10.92 5.66
CA ASP A 2 -3.14 -9.98 5.11
C ASP A 2 -2.01 -9.69 6.10
N GLY A 3 -0.91 -9.12 5.63
CA GLY A 3 0.20 -8.65 6.45
C GLY A 3 0.48 -7.18 6.15
N ILE A 4 0.59 -6.34 7.18
CA ILE A 4 0.90 -4.92 7.04
C ILE A 4 2.23 -4.60 7.70
N THR A 5 2.97 -3.66 7.13
CA THR A 5 4.23 -3.15 7.64
C THR A 5 4.30 -1.64 7.50
N GLY A 6 5.11 -1.00 8.34
CA GLY A 6 5.33 0.45 8.28
C GLY A 6 6.74 0.80 8.75
N CYS A 7 7.31 1.84 8.15
CA CYS A 7 8.60 2.40 8.50
C CYS A 7 8.49 3.93 8.44
N TYR A 8 8.98 4.62 9.47
CA TYR A 8 9.17 6.07 9.49
C TYR A 8 10.61 6.33 9.90
N SER A 9 11.40 6.88 8.98
CA SER A 9 12.84 7.05 9.16
C SER A 9 13.38 8.16 8.25
N PRO A 10 13.17 9.45 8.59
CA PRO A 10 13.64 10.56 7.78
C PRO A 10 15.16 10.55 7.61
N GLY A 11 15.63 10.69 6.36
CA GLY A 11 17.08 10.71 6.04
C GLY A 11 17.74 9.33 5.92
N ASP A 12 16.95 8.25 6.02
CA ASP A 12 17.42 6.88 5.93
C ASP A 12 17.61 6.44 4.47
N ARG A 13 18.86 6.12 4.13
CA ARG A 13 19.24 5.70 2.77
C ARG A 13 18.83 4.27 2.44
N ASP A 14 18.39 3.51 3.44
CA ASP A 14 17.99 2.11 3.31
C ASP A 14 16.49 1.90 3.61
N LEU A 15 15.68 2.98 3.64
CA LEU A 15 14.25 2.90 3.96
C LEU A 15 13.52 1.92 3.04
N MET A 16 13.81 1.97 1.72
CA MET A 16 13.20 1.05 0.75
C MET A 16 13.59 -0.41 0.96
N GLN A 17 14.86 -0.67 1.27
CA GLN A 17 15.32 -2.01 1.64
C GLN A 17 14.61 -2.52 2.91
N LYS A 18 14.49 -1.67 3.94
CA LYS A 18 13.86 -2.01 5.21
C LYS A 18 12.38 -2.36 5.03
N ILE A 19 11.62 -1.54 4.28
CA ILE A 19 10.19 -1.84 4.06
C ILE A 19 10.01 -3.09 3.18
N PHE A 20 10.86 -3.30 2.17
CA PHE A 20 10.83 -4.52 1.35
C PHE A 20 11.06 -5.77 2.19
N LEU A 21 12.14 -5.80 2.99
CA LEU A 21 12.48 -6.94 3.84
C LEU A 21 11.43 -7.16 4.94
N ALA A 22 10.93 -6.10 5.58
CA ALA A 22 9.87 -6.22 6.57
C ALA A 22 8.60 -6.82 5.96
N THR A 23 8.21 -6.36 4.77
CA THR A 23 7.03 -6.86 4.05
C THR A 23 7.22 -8.31 3.62
N GLY A 24 8.42 -8.68 3.17
CA GLY A 24 8.80 -10.06 2.88
C GLY A 24 8.78 -10.97 4.11
N ALA A 25 9.17 -10.47 5.29
CA ALA A 25 9.13 -11.25 6.53
C ALA A 25 7.69 -11.68 6.91
N VAL A 26 6.69 -10.88 6.54
CA VAL A 26 5.27 -11.20 6.76
C VAL A 26 4.59 -11.91 5.57
N GLN A 27 5.33 -12.31 4.53
CA GLN A 27 4.80 -12.96 3.32
C GLN A 27 4.03 -14.26 3.61
N HIS A 28 4.31 -14.93 4.72
CA HIS A 28 3.57 -16.12 5.14
C HIS A 28 2.08 -15.84 5.43
N ARG A 29 1.69 -14.57 5.62
CA ARG A 29 0.32 -14.16 5.93
C ARG A 29 -0.57 -14.13 4.68
N GLY A 30 -0.07 -13.58 3.57
CA GLY A 30 -0.78 -13.48 2.29
C GLY A 30 0.17 -13.69 1.11
N LYS A 31 -0.31 -14.32 0.03
CA LYS A 31 0.48 -14.62 -1.20
C LYS A 31 -0.26 -14.23 -2.48
N ALA A 32 -1.41 -13.57 -2.37
CA ALA A 32 -2.27 -13.24 -3.49
C ALA A 32 -1.83 -11.95 -4.17
N SER A 33 -1.39 -10.97 -3.38
CA SER A 33 -0.91 -9.68 -3.84
C SER A 33 0.15 -9.14 -2.89
N ALA A 34 0.89 -8.15 -3.36
CA ALA A 34 1.80 -7.38 -2.54
C ALA A 34 1.84 -5.93 -3.04
N GLY A 35 2.30 -5.02 -2.18
CA GLY A 35 2.51 -3.65 -2.58
C GLY A 35 3.21 -2.83 -1.50
N VAL A 36 3.77 -1.71 -1.93
CA VAL A 36 4.41 -0.71 -1.09
C VAL A 36 3.95 0.68 -1.49
N ALA A 37 3.89 1.58 -0.50
CA ALA A 37 3.74 3.00 -0.74
C ALA A 37 4.78 3.78 0.05
N VAL A 38 5.33 4.84 -0.54
CA VAL A 38 6.29 5.75 0.09
C VAL A 38 5.77 7.16 0.12
N GLY A 39 6.04 7.88 1.20
CA GLY A 39 5.70 9.29 1.37
C GLY A 39 6.92 10.13 1.73
N GLY A 40 7.01 11.32 1.14
CA GLY A 40 8.08 12.28 1.39
C GLY A 40 7.76 13.68 0.85
N ARG A 41 8.79 14.51 0.72
CA ARG A 41 8.66 15.89 0.20
C ARG A 41 8.19 15.93 -1.25
N LYS A 42 8.44 14.86 -2.02
CA LYS A 42 8.09 14.73 -3.44
C LYS A 42 6.68 14.15 -3.66
N GLY A 43 5.92 13.89 -2.60
CA GLY A 43 4.57 13.34 -2.65
C GLY A 43 4.49 11.91 -2.12
N ILE A 44 3.43 11.20 -2.51
CA ILE A 44 3.22 9.78 -2.18
C ILE A 44 3.20 8.96 -3.47
N HIS A 45 3.92 7.84 -3.47
CA HIS A 45 4.05 6.94 -4.61
C HIS A 45 3.69 5.52 -4.19
N ILE A 46 2.96 4.80 -5.04
CA ILE A 46 2.46 3.45 -4.75
C ILE A 46 2.90 2.51 -5.87
N HIS A 47 3.37 1.32 -5.51
CA HIS A 47 3.60 0.21 -6.44
C HIS A 47 3.01 -1.07 -5.87
N LYS A 48 2.13 -1.73 -6.63
CA LYS A 48 1.35 -2.89 -6.16
C LYS A 48 0.96 -3.82 -7.30
N GLY A 49 0.77 -5.09 -6.98
CA GLY A 49 0.52 -6.14 -7.98
C GLY A 49 0.07 -7.47 -7.37
N ILE A 50 -0.24 -8.42 -8.25
CA ILE A 50 -0.55 -9.82 -7.89
C ILE A 50 0.76 -10.58 -7.71
N GLY A 51 0.83 -11.44 -6.70
CA GLY A 51 2.00 -12.27 -6.41
C GLY A 51 2.69 -11.92 -5.10
N ALA A 52 3.89 -12.48 -4.89
CA ALA A 52 4.69 -12.21 -3.72
C ALA A 52 5.41 -10.86 -3.85
N ILE A 53 5.89 -10.30 -2.74
CA ILE A 53 6.61 -9.03 -2.75
C ILE A 53 7.82 -9.04 -3.68
N ALA A 54 8.51 -10.18 -3.78
CA ALA A 54 9.68 -10.35 -4.64
C ALA A 54 9.32 -10.41 -6.14
N ASP A 55 8.06 -10.76 -6.47
CA ASP A 55 7.57 -10.74 -7.85
C ASP A 55 7.04 -9.36 -8.24
N VAL A 56 6.53 -8.60 -7.26
CA VAL A 56 5.86 -7.32 -7.49
C VAL A 56 6.84 -6.14 -7.41
N VAL A 57 7.71 -6.11 -6.40
CA VAL A 57 8.60 -4.98 -6.12
C VAL A 57 10.02 -5.34 -6.54
N GLU A 58 10.35 -4.96 -7.77
CA GLU A 58 11.66 -5.20 -8.35
C GLU A 58 12.73 -4.22 -7.85
N GLU A 59 14.00 -4.58 -8.04
CA GLU A 59 15.13 -3.74 -7.62
C GLU A 59 15.07 -2.32 -8.22
N GLU A 60 14.63 -2.18 -9.47
CA GLU A 60 14.44 -0.89 -10.11
C GLU A 60 13.40 -0.03 -9.36
N THR A 61 12.29 -0.62 -8.93
CA THR A 61 11.27 0.09 -8.13
C THR A 61 11.85 0.56 -6.79
N LEU A 62 12.63 -0.29 -6.12
CA LEU A 62 13.29 0.07 -4.86
C LEU A 62 14.24 1.26 -5.04
N ARG A 63 15.05 1.26 -6.12
CA ARG A 63 15.97 2.35 -6.44
C ARG A 63 15.22 3.65 -6.72
N ILE A 64 14.24 3.60 -7.63
CA ILE A 64 13.42 4.77 -8.00
C ILE A 64 12.76 5.36 -6.75
N PHE A 65 12.16 4.52 -5.90
CA PHE A 65 11.46 5.00 -4.71
C PHE A 65 12.42 5.56 -3.66
N GLN A 66 13.63 5.03 -3.55
CA GLN A 66 14.66 5.56 -2.65
C GLN A 66 15.18 6.93 -3.11
N ASP A 67 15.31 7.16 -4.42
CA ASP A 67 15.71 8.45 -5.01
C ASP A 67 14.66 9.57 -4.82
N LEU A 68 13.44 9.19 -4.42
CA LEU A 68 12.40 10.15 -4.05
C LEU A 68 12.61 10.75 -2.65
N GLU A 69 13.65 10.32 -1.93
CA GLU A 69 13.96 10.72 -0.55
C GLU A 69 12.76 10.50 0.38
N PRO A 70 12.27 9.25 0.47
CA PRO A 70 11.11 8.93 1.30
C PRO A 70 11.45 9.14 2.78
N VAL A 71 10.46 9.56 3.55
CA VAL A 71 10.57 9.66 5.03
C VAL A 71 9.73 8.59 5.72
N ALA A 72 8.75 8.04 5.01
CA ALA A 72 7.88 6.98 5.49
C ALA A 72 7.56 6.00 4.36
N ALA A 73 7.31 4.74 4.73
CA ALA A 73 6.76 3.73 3.84
C ALA A 73 5.79 2.81 4.57
N ILE A 74 4.84 2.26 3.83
CA ILE A 74 3.97 1.18 4.27
C ILE A 74 4.00 0.05 3.24
N GLY A 75 3.81 -1.18 3.70
CA GLY A 75 3.74 -2.36 2.86
C GLY A 75 2.55 -3.25 3.20
N ASN A 76 2.08 -3.99 2.21
CA ASN A 76 1.02 -4.98 2.37
C ASN A 76 1.38 -6.28 1.63
N VAL A 77 1.04 -7.42 2.23
CA VAL A 77 0.87 -8.69 1.52
C VAL A 77 -0.57 -9.15 1.69
N GLY A 78 -1.27 -9.30 0.57
CA GLY A 78 -2.69 -9.61 0.52
C GLY A 78 -2.93 -11.12 0.45
N TYR A 79 -3.95 -11.57 1.16
CA TYR A 79 -4.57 -12.87 1.02
C TYR A 79 -5.91 -12.72 0.32
N THR A 80 -6.28 -13.68 -0.52
CA THR A 80 -7.62 -13.71 -1.11
C THR A 80 -8.33 -15.01 -0.76
N LYS A 81 -9.61 -14.89 -0.38
CA LYS A 81 -10.53 -16.05 -0.32
C LYS A 81 -11.12 -16.36 -1.70
N ASN A 82 -11.04 -15.41 -2.63
CA ASN A 82 -11.52 -15.62 -3.99
C ASN A 82 -10.57 -16.59 -4.70
N LYS A 83 -11.09 -17.38 -5.64
CA LYS A 83 -10.26 -18.30 -6.42
C LYS A 83 -9.22 -17.56 -7.28
N ILE A 84 -9.50 -16.30 -7.64
CA ILE A 84 -8.68 -15.50 -8.54
C ILE A 84 -8.32 -14.18 -7.81
N PRO A 85 -7.02 -13.90 -7.62
CA PRO A 85 -6.56 -12.58 -7.19
C PRO A 85 -6.86 -11.53 -8.26
N GLU A 86 -7.25 -10.32 -7.85
CA GLU A 86 -7.47 -9.20 -8.76
C GLU A 86 -6.57 -8.04 -8.35
N LYS A 87 -5.86 -7.43 -9.31
CA LYS A 87 -4.94 -6.32 -9.05
C LYS A 87 -5.65 -5.15 -8.37
N ARG A 88 -6.93 -4.90 -8.72
CA ARG A 88 -7.73 -3.83 -8.11
C ARG A 88 -7.87 -3.96 -6.58
N ASN A 89 -7.74 -5.18 -6.06
CA ASN A 89 -7.84 -5.46 -4.63
C ASN A 89 -6.47 -5.43 -3.94
N ALA A 90 -5.37 -5.18 -4.68
CA ALA A 90 -4.06 -5.03 -4.09
C ALA A 90 -3.96 -3.71 -3.34
N GLU A 91 -3.28 -3.75 -2.20
CA GLU A 91 -3.02 -2.61 -1.33
C GLU A 91 -1.51 -2.30 -1.31
N PRO A 92 -1.09 -1.06 -0.97
CA PRO A 92 -1.89 0.08 -0.47
C PRO A 92 -2.84 0.75 -1.48
N ILE A 93 -3.83 1.51 -0.98
CA ILE A 93 -4.84 2.23 -1.77
C ILE A 93 -4.72 3.74 -1.53
N LEU A 94 -4.73 4.51 -2.63
CA LEU A 94 -4.81 5.96 -2.57
C LEU A 94 -6.27 6.39 -2.34
N VAL A 95 -6.47 7.21 -1.32
CA VAL A 95 -7.76 7.85 -1.04
C VAL A 95 -7.76 9.22 -1.72
N LYS A 96 -8.68 9.41 -2.67
CA LYS A 96 -8.83 10.64 -3.44
C LYS A 96 -10.04 11.43 -2.93
N PRO A 97 -9.85 12.60 -2.31
CA PRO A 97 -10.98 13.47 -1.98
C PRO A 97 -11.62 14.02 -3.26
N LYS A 98 -12.94 14.17 -3.25
CA LYS A 98 -13.71 14.76 -4.36
C LYS A 98 -13.65 16.29 -4.38
N SER A 99 -13.29 16.90 -3.25
CA SER A 99 -13.00 18.33 -3.13
C SER A 99 -11.49 18.56 -3.01
N ASP A 100 -11.06 19.80 -3.25
CA ASP A 100 -9.65 20.16 -3.15
C ASP A 100 -9.13 19.96 -1.72
N SER A 101 -7.98 19.29 -1.59
CA SER A 101 -7.38 18.93 -0.32
C SER A 101 -5.88 19.12 -0.40
N ARG A 102 -5.32 19.71 0.67
CA ARG A 102 -3.87 19.82 0.83
C ARG A 102 -3.20 18.53 1.30
N TYR A 103 -4.00 17.52 1.64
CA TYR A 103 -3.53 16.24 2.16
C TYR A 103 -3.80 15.11 1.18
N THR A 104 -2.79 14.27 0.99
CA THR A 104 -2.89 12.99 0.28
C THR A 104 -2.86 11.88 1.31
N LEU A 105 -3.80 10.94 1.21
CA LEU A 105 -3.92 9.81 2.13
C LEU A 105 -3.75 8.49 1.37
N VAL A 106 -2.87 7.63 1.87
CA VAL A 106 -2.74 6.25 1.40
C VAL A 106 -2.88 5.33 2.60
N LEU A 107 -3.67 4.27 2.44
CA LEU A 107 -3.96 3.33 3.51
C LEU A 107 -3.78 1.88 3.07
N THR A 108 -3.59 1.03 4.06
CA THR A 108 -3.67 -0.43 3.94
C THR A 108 -4.37 -0.98 5.18
N MET A 109 -4.99 -2.14 5.06
CA MET A 109 -5.75 -2.78 6.12
C MET A 109 -5.37 -4.25 6.29
N ASN A 110 -5.68 -4.74 7.49
CA ASN A 110 -5.66 -6.15 7.80
C ASN A 110 -6.87 -6.47 8.65
N GLY A 111 -7.91 -6.94 7.99
CA GLY A 111 -9.20 -7.14 8.61
C GLY A 111 -10.30 -6.96 7.58
N ARG A 112 -11.53 -6.88 8.07
CA ARG A 112 -12.70 -6.64 7.26
C ARG A 112 -13.68 -5.79 8.05
N ILE A 113 -14.31 -4.85 7.35
CA ILE A 113 -15.47 -4.11 7.85
C ILE A 113 -16.68 -5.02 7.59
N LEU A 114 -17.41 -5.37 8.65
CA LEU A 114 -18.54 -6.30 8.55
C LEU A 114 -19.79 -5.62 8.00
N GLU A 115 -20.05 -4.40 8.45
CA GLU A 115 -21.16 -3.55 8.04
C GLU A 115 -20.58 -2.27 7.45
N ASP A 116 -20.39 -2.24 6.13
CA ASP A 116 -19.74 -1.15 5.40
C ASP A 116 -20.73 -0.23 4.67
N ALA A 117 -22.01 -0.58 4.60
CA ALA A 117 -23.02 0.20 3.89
C ALA A 117 -23.19 1.63 4.44
N GLU A 118 -23.25 1.78 5.77
CA GLU A 118 -23.36 3.10 6.41
C GLU A 118 -22.08 3.92 6.19
N LEU A 119 -20.91 3.31 6.39
CA LEU A 119 -19.62 3.96 6.16
C LEU A 119 -19.44 4.36 4.69
N GLN A 120 -19.90 3.52 3.76
CA GLN A 120 -19.85 3.82 2.33
C GLN A 120 -20.75 5.02 2.00
N ALA A 121 -21.98 5.06 2.52
CA ALA A 121 -22.89 6.18 2.32
C ALA A 121 -22.34 7.50 2.90
N GLU A 122 -21.68 7.44 4.06
CA GLU A 122 -21.06 8.62 4.68
C GLU A 122 -19.87 9.16 3.86
N LEU A 123 -19.09 8.28 3.23
CA LEU A 123 -17.84 8.64 2.56
C LEU A 123 -17.99 8.85 1.06
N GLU A 124 -19.00 8.26 0.41
CA GLU A 124 -19.11 8.25 -1.06
C GLU A 124 -19.21 9.64 -1.65
N ASP A 125 -19.85 10.60 -0.96
CA ASP A 125 -19.97 11.99 -1.42
C ASP A 125 -18.66 12.78 -1.30
N ALA A 126 -17.76 12.37 -0.41
CA ALA A 126 -16.53 13.08 -0.10
C ALA A 126 -15.27 12.45 -0.71
N TYR A 127 -15.26 11.13 -0.95
CA TYR A 127 -14.05 10.39 -1.32
C TYR A 127 -14.29 9.37 -2.43
N THR A 128 -13.19 9.03 -3.11
CA THR A 128 -13.08 7.90 -4.03
C THR A 128 -11.81 7.11 -3.71
N PHE A 129 -11.83 5.80 -3.94
CA PHE A 129 -10.69 4.92 -3.66
C PHE A 129 -10.05 4.47 -4.97
N ASP A 130 -8.78 4.80 -5.17
CA ASP A 130 -8.04 4.38 -6.35
C ASP A 130 -7.53 2.95 -6.17
N THR A 131 -8.33 2.03 -6.70
CA THR A 131 -8.09 0.60 -6.59
C THR A 131 -7.21 0.07 -7.73
N VAL A 132 -7.10 0.78 -8.86
CA VAL A 132 -6.56 0.26 -10.13
C VAL A 132 -5.03 0.22 -10.20
#